data_AF-A0AAE4MIY8-F1
#
_entry.id   AF-A0AAE4MIY8-F1
#
_cell.length_a   1.000
_cell.length_b   1.000
_cell.length_c   1.000
_cell.angle_alpha   90.00
_cell.angle_beta   90.00
_cell.angle_gamma   90.00
#
_symmetry.space_group_name_H-M   'P 1'
#
loop_
_entity.id
_entity.type
_entity.pdbx_description
1 polymer ?
#
loop_
_entity_poly.entity_id
_entity_poly.type
_entity_poly.pdbx_seq_one_letter_code
_entity_poly.pdbx_strand_id
1 'polypeptide(L)'
;MFYSDNSNKTLNKFENRYDLLELIYMKFVSKNSDVDLNGAFFIKFYDAYPPILQSYLNHIIKDNIFNDTKLCQFWNTKNYFKIITETVQFIIDNESSKFKISGHLEKLFLCPRNKSKKDIILIQDDWITRYVDGNCNDKQKMYYLFQLISSFEYERRRKFILHFLEVNQSYDFFEILPLVKLDYGGFGSMVPYIEAKVDFLRSLLPYLHGSQFLKHKCKVQSDIETWERQIRNEKVEDKLANRSF
;
A
#
# COMPACT_ATOMS: atom_id res chain seq x y z
N MET A 1 -26.74 -15.69 0.54
CA MET A 1 -27.46 -14.39 0.46
C MET A 1 -26.69 -13.40 -0.40
N PHE A 2 -25.40 -13.17 -0.14
CA PHE A 2 -24.58 -12.17 -0.84
C PHE A 2 -23.76 -12.74 -2.01
N TYR A 3 -24.39 -13.56 -2.86
CA TYR A 3 -23.75 -14.08 -4.08
C TYR A 3 -24.00 -13.14 -5.27
N SER A 4 -23.08 -13.09 -6.23
CA SER A 4 -23.15 -12.22 -7.42
C SER A 4 -24.48 -12.32 -8.16
N ASP A 5 -24.98 -13.55 -8.31
CA ASP A 5 -26.14 -13.88 -9.16
C ASP A 5 -27.47 -13.46 -8.53
N ASN A 6 -27.48 -13.17 -7.22
CA ASN A 6 -28.64 -12.70 -6.48
C ASN A 6 -28.52 -11.25 -5.99
N SER A 7 -27.44 -10.54 -6.35
CA SER A 7 -27.17 -9.20 -5.80
C SER A 7 -28.31 -8.22 -6.04
N ASN A 8 -28.83 -8.14 -7.28
CA ASN A 8 -29.91 -7.21 -7.62
C ASN A 8 -31.22 -7.60 -6.92
N LYS A 9 -31.51 -8.90 -6.79
CA LYS A 9 -32.70 -9.37 -6.05
C LYS A 9 -32.61 -8.98 -4.58
N THR A 10 -31.44 -9.12 -3.97
CA THR A 10 -31.21 -8.71 -2.59
C THR A 10 -31.35 -7.19 -2.43
N LEU A 11 -30.71 -6.40 -3.30
CA LEU A 11 -30.82 -4.94 -3.23
C LEU A 11 -32.27 -4.46 -3.39
N ASN A 12 -33.02 -5.01 -4.34
CA ASN A 12 -34.44 -4.66 -4.55
C ASN A 12 -35.31 -5.05 -3.35
N LYS A 13 -35.03 -6.19 -2.70
CA LYS A 13 -35.80 -6.62 -1.51
C LYS A 13 -35.65 -5.66 -0.32
N PHE A 14 -34.51 -4.97 -0.25
CA PHE A 14 -34.20 -4.00 0.81
C PHE A 14 -34.23 -2.56 0.30
N GLU A 15 -34.93 -2.30 -0.80
CA GLU A 15 -35.15 -0.94 -1.30
C GLU A 15 -35.80 -0.10 -0.18
N ASN A 16 -35.25 1.09 0.06
CA ASN A 16 -35.59 1.98 1.19
C ASN A 16 -35.22 1.48 2.59
N ARG A 17 -34.52 0.34 2.71
CA ARG A 17 -34.08 -0.27 4.00
C ARG A 17 -32.62 -0.72 3.95
N TYR A 18 -31.76 0.08 3.30
CA TYR A 18 -30.34 -0.22 3.18
C TYR A 18 -29.59 -0.16 4.52
N ASP A 19 -30.08 0.60 5.48
CA ASP A 19 -29.66 0.57 6.89
C ASP A 19 -29.75 -0.84 7.49
N LEU A 20 -30.87 -1.53 7.27
CA LEU A 20 -31.07 -2.90 7.74
C LEU A 20 -30.18 -3.88 6.96
N LEU A 21 -30.05 -3.68 5.64
CA LEU A 21 -29.17 -4.52 4.82
C LEU A 21 -27.71 -4.40 5.23
N GLU A 22 -27.26 -3.19 5.58
CA GLU A 22 -25.93 -2.92 6.12
C GLU A 22 -25.70 -3.69 7.43
N LEU A 23 -26.62 -3.59 8.39
CA LEU A 23 -26.54 -4.32 9.65
C LEU A 23 -26.44 -5.84 9.43
N ILE A 24 -27.24 -6.38 8.50
CA ILE A 24 -27.20 -7.81 8.16
C ILE A 24 -25.84 -8.12 7.51
N TYR A 25 -25.45 -7.39 6.47
CA TYR A 25 -24.20 -7.63 5.74
C TYR A 25 -22.99 -7.62 6.69
N MET A 26 -22.87 -6.58 7.52
CA MET A 26 -21.77 -6.43 8.48
C MET A 26 -21.73 -7.57 9.50
N LYS A 27 -22.90 -8.03 9.98
CA LYS A 27 -22.99 -9.18 10.90
C LYS A 27 -22.56 -10.50 10.26
N PHE A 28 -22.73 -10.65 8.95
CA PHE A 28 -22.25 -11.83 8.23
C PHE A 28 -20.74 -11.76 8.00
N VAL A 29 -20.24 -10.62 7.51
CA VAL A 29 -18.81 -10.39 7.29
C VAL A 29 -18.01 -10.58 8.59
N SER A 30 -18.52 -10.08 9.72
CA SER A 30 -17.83 -10.19 11.02
C SER A 30 -17.72 -11.63 11.54
N LYS A 31 -18.60 -12.53 11.09
CA LYS A 31 -18.61 -13.95 11.50
C LYS A 31 -17.87 -14.86 10.54
N ASN A 32 -17.83 -14.52 9.26
CA ASN A 32 -17.19 -15.31 8.23
C ASN A 32 -16.61 -14.39 7.15
N SER A 33 -15.28 -14.36 7.07
CA SER A 33 -14.55 -13.50 6.15
C SER A 33 -14.69 -13.93 4.67
N ASP A 34 -15.19 -15.14 4.40
CA ASP A 34 -15.50 -15.65 3.05
C ASP A 34 -16.81 -15.11 2.49
N VAL A 35 -17.65 -14.48 3.32
CA VAL A 35 -18.86 -13.82 2.84
C VAL A 35 -18.48 -12.75 1.84
N ASP A 36 -19.03 -12.85 0.63
CA ASP A 36 -18.76 -11.92 -0.47
C ASP A 36 -17.25 -11.77 -0.68
N LEU A 37 -16.50 -12.87 -0.62
CA LEU A 37 -15.04 -12.86 -0.72
C LEU A 37 -14.58 -12.14 -2.00
N ASN A 38 -15.34 -12.17 -3.09
CA ASN A 38 -15.00 -11.44 -4.31
C ASN A 38 -15.32 -9.94 -4.30
N GLY A 39 -16.08 -9.46 -3.31
CA GLY A 39 -16.54 -8.08 -3.20
C GLY A 39 -17.58 -7.68 -4.24
N ALA A 40 -18.09 -8.63 -5.04
CA ALA A 40 -19.01 -8.32 -6.12
C ALA A 40 -20.35 -7.77 -5.60
N PHE A 41 -20.83 -8.28 -4.46
CA PHE A 41 -22.00 -7.73 -3.83
C PHE A 41 -21.69 -6.38 -3.17
N PHE A 42 -20.56 -6.28 -2.47
CA PHE A 42 -20.13 -5.05 -1.80
C PHE A 42 -20.08 -3.84 -2.74
N ILE A 43 -19.51 -4.00 -3.94
CA ILE A 43 -19.47 -2.92 -4.95
C ILE A 43 -20.87 -2.46 -5.34
N LYS A 44 -21.77 -3.40 -5.67
CA LYS A 44 -23.16 -3.06 -6.01
C LYS A 44 -23.91 -2.43 -4.84
N PHE A 45 -23.61 -2.87 -3.62
CA PHE A 45 -24.22 -2.32 -2.43
C PHE A 45 -23.73 -0.90 -2.17
N TYR A 46 -22.43 -0.64 -2.34
CA TYR A 46 -21.87 0.70 -2.31
C TYR A 46 -22.51 1.62 -3.36
N ASP A 47 -22.70 1.14 -4.60
CA ASP A 47 -23.34 1.94 -5.65
C ASP A 47 -24.79 2.34 -5.28
N ALA A 48 -25.52 1.47 -4.56
CA ALA A 48 -26.88 1.74 -4.11
C ALA A 48 -26.94 2.53 -2.78
N TYR A 49 -25.95 2.36 -1.91
CA TYR A 49 -25.88 2.92 -0.56
C TYR A 49 -24.43 3.16 -0.14
N PRO A 50 -23.82 4.29 -0.56
CA PRO A 50 -22.41 4.59 -0.27
C PRO A 50 -21.97 4.55 1.21
N PRO A 51 -22.81 4.89 2.21
CA PRO A 51 -22.41 4.83 3.62
C PRO A 51 -21.86 3.47 4.09
N ILE A 52 -22.20 2.37 3.40
CA ILE A 52 -21.66 1.03 3.71
C ILE A 52 -20.13 0.99 3.73
N LEU A 53 -19.45 1.82 2.93
CA LEU A 53 -17.99 1.89 2.91
C LEU A 53 -17.45 2.27 4.28
N GLN A 54 -18.04 3.28 4.92
CA GLN A 54 -17.60 3.76 6.23
C GLN A 54 -17.74 2.66 7.29
N SER A 55 -18.89 1.98 7.31
CA SER A 55 -19.14 0.86 8.24
C SER A 55 -18.16 -0.29 8.00
N TYR A 56 -17.85 -0.58 6.74
CA TYR A 56 -16.90 -1.62 6.38
C TYR A 56 -15.47 -1.27 6.80
N LEU A 57 -15.01 -0.04 6.57
CA LEU A 57 -13.70 0.41 6.99
C LEU A 57 -13.55 0.44 8.52
N ASN A 58 -14.59 0.88 9.24
CA ASN A 58 -14.62 0.83 10.71
C ASN A 58 -14.47 -0.60 11.24
N HIS A 59 -15.20 -1.55 10.66
CA HIS A 59 -15.13 -2.97 11.04
C HIS A 59 -13.73 -3.54 10.81
N ILE A 60 -13.14 -3.22 9.67
CA ILE A 60 -11.80 -3.64 9.31
C ILE A 60 -10.74 -3.18 10.32
N ILE A 61 -10.75 -1.88 10.68
CA ILE A 61 -9.77 -1.32 11.62
C ILE A 61 -9.97 -1.93 13.02
N LYS A 62 -11.24 -2.02 13.47
CA LYS A 62 -11.57 -2.49 14.81
C LYS A 62 -11.22 -3.95 15.04
N ASP A 63 -11.60 -4.83 14.10
CA ASP A 63 -11.51 -6.27 14.32
C ASP A 63 -10.18 -6.86 13.80
N ASN A 64 -9.32 -6.03 13.17
CA ASN A 64 -8.04 -6.43 12.58
C ASN A 64 -8.18 -7.55 11.52
N ILE A 65 -9.39 -7.72 10.97
CA ILE A 65 -9.74 -8.73 9.96
C ILE A 65 -9.59 -8.11 8.56
N PHE A 66 -8.35 -7.86 8.13
CA PHE A 66 -8.11 -7.34 6.78
C PHE A 66 -8.05 -8.51 5.77
N ASN A 67 -9.22 -8.97 5.31
CA ASN A 67 -9.38 -9.88 4.17
C ASN A 67 -9.75 -9.08 2.90
N ASP A 68 -8.79 -8.29 2.41
CA ASP A 68 -9.05 -7.11 1.55
C ASP A 68 -9.02 -7.33 0.08
N THR A 69 -9.70 -8.40 -0.27
CA THR A 69 -10.00 -8.69 -1.65
C THR A 69 -11.29 -8.01 -2.11
N LYS A 70 -12.04 -7.36 -1.20
CA LYS A 70 -13.24 -6.54 -1.51
C LYS A 70 -12.88 -5.10 -1.90
N LEU A 71 -12.12 -4.37 -1.06
CA LEU A 71 -11.74 -2.98 -1.35
C LEU A 71 -10.96 -2.84 -2.67
N CYS A 72 -10.15 -3.85 -3.02
CA CYS A 72 -9.40 -3.85 -4.28
C CYS A 72 -10.31 -3.90 -5.53
N GLN A 73 -11.59 -4.25 -5.40
CA GLN A 73 -12.53 -4.22 -6.53
C GLN A 73 -12.82 -2.79 -6.98
N PHE A 74 -12.69 -1.80 -6.09
CA PHE A 74 -12.94 -0.40 -6.44
C PHE A 74 -12.02 0.13 -7.54
N TRP A 75 -10.83 -0.47 -7.74
CA TRP A 75 -9.96 -0.18 -8.88
C TRP A 75 -10.62 -0.38 -10.25
N ASN A 76 -11.66 -1.22 -10.34
CA ASN A 76 -12.40 -1.47 -11.58
C ASN A 76 -13.60 -0.52 -11.77
N THR A 77 -13.84 0.41 -10.83
CA THR A 77 -14.99 1.33 -10.89
C THR A 77 -14.61 2.64 -11.55
N LYS A 78 -15.60 3.33 -12.15
CA LYS A 78 -15.36 4.65 -12.75
C LYS A 78 -14.92 5.71 -11.74
N ASN A 79 -15.36 5.57 -10.49
CA ASN A 79 -15.08 6.50 -9.40
C ASN A 79 -13.90 6.04 -8.51
N TYR A 80 -13.04 5.14 -9.01
CA TYR A 80 -11.94 4.57 -8.24
C TYR A 80 -11.11 5.65 -7.55
N PHE A 81 -10.83 6.77 -8.24
CA PHE A 81 -9.94 7.80 -7.69
C PHE A 81 -10.48 8.38 -6.39
N LYS A 82 -11.77 8.73 -6.35
CA LYS A 82 -12.42 9.25 -5.15
C LYS A 82 -12.45 8.19 -4.04
N ILE A 83 -12.93 6.99 -4.37
CA ILE A 83 -13.15 5.92 -3.39
C ILE A 83 -11.85 5.47 -2.75
N ILE A 84 -10.81 5.25 -3.56
CA ILE A 84 -9.50 4.83 -3.07
C ILE A 84 -8.85 5.95 -2.25
N THR A 85 -8.96 7.22 -2.68
CA THR A 85 -8.43 8.35 -1.90
C THR A 85 -9.10 8.46 -0.53
N GLU A 86 -10.43 8.36 -0.47
CA GLU A 86 -11.17 8.35 0.79
C GLU A 86 -10.79 7.15 1.67
N THR A 87 -10.61 5.97 1.06
CA THR A 87 -10.17 4.75 1.76
C THR A 87 -8.77 4.90 2.35
N VAL A 88 -7.80 5.40 1.57
CA VAL A 88 -6.42 5.61 2.01
C VAL A 88 -6.37 6.64 3.13
N GLN A 89 -7.09 7.76 2.98
CA GLN A 89 -7.16 8.80 4.00
C GLN A 89 -7.77 8.26 5.31
N PHE A 90 -8.88 7.52 5.20
CA PHE A 90 -9.52 6.90 6.36
C PHE A 90 -8.57 5.97 7.13
N ILE A 91 -7.81 5.12 6.42
CA ILE A 91 -6.82 4.22 7.03
C ILE A 91 -5.74 5.03 7.76
N ILE A 92 -5.18 6.07 7.12
CA ILE A 92 -4.12 6.90 7.71
C ILE A 92 -4.62 7.63 8.98
N ASP A 93 -5.87 8.11 8.97
CA ASP A 93 -6.42 8.91 10.06
C ASP A 93 -6.90 8.07 11.25
N ASN A 94 -7.30 6.82 11.02
CA ASN A 94 -8.01 6.00 12.03
C ASN A 94 -7.23 4.77 12.51
N GLU A 95 -6.15 4.38 11.84
CA GLU A 95 -5.25 3.34 12.34
C GLU A 95 -4.05 3.97 13.05
N SER A 96 -3.77 3.55 14.28
CA SER A 96 -2.67 4.11 15.08
C SER A 96 -1.33 3.43 14.79
N SER A 97 -1.34 2.17 14.36
CA SER A 97 -0.14 1.41 14.09
C SER A 97 0.38 1.65 12.67
N LYS A 98 1.58 2.23 12.55
CA LYS A 98 2.28 2.39 11.27
C LYS A 98 2.42 1.08 10.49
N PHE A 99 2.66 -0.02 11.21
CA PHE A 99 2.76 -1.36 10.62
C PHE A 99 1.42 -1.79 10.02
N LYS A 100 0.32 -1.57 10.74
CA LYS A 100 -1.03 -1.90 10.24
C LYS A 100 -1.43 -1.03 9.06
N ILE A 101 -1.22 0.30 9.12
CA ILE A 101 -1.44 1.20 7.97
C ILE A 101 -0.75 0.64 6.73
N SER A 102 0.55 0.33 6.85
CA SER A 102 1.34 -0.21 5.74
C SER A 102 0.77 -1.52 5.21
N GLY A 103 0.42 -2.45 6.10
CA GLY A 103 -0.20 -3.72 5.72
C GLY A 103 -1.56 -3.56 5.03
N HIS A 104 -2.36 -2.57 5.44
CA HIS A 104 -3.64 -2.25 4.81
C HIS A 104 -3.46 -1.69 3.40
N LEU A 105 -2.55 -0.72 3.24
CA LEU A 105 -2.21 -0.15 1.94
C LEU A 105 -1.60 -1.20 1.01
N GLU A 106 -0.67 -2.03 1.49
CA GLU A 106 -0.11 -3.12 0.70
C GLU A 106 -1.19 -4.07 0.19
N LYS A 107 -2.14 -4.48 1.03
CA LYS A 107 -3.23 -5.36 0.61
C LYS A 107 -4.16 -4.70 -0.41
N LEU A 108 -4.41 -3.39 -0.30
CA LEU A 108 -5.23 -2.63 -1.26
C LEU A 108 -4.58 -2.52 -2.65
N PHE A 109 -3.26 -2.29 -2.70
CA PHE A 109 -2.53 -2.05 -3.95
C PHE A 109 -1.88 -3.30 -4.54
N LEU A 110 -1.43 -4.25 -3.71
CA LEU A 110 -0.76 -5.49 -4.11
C LEU A 110 -1.69 -6.71 -4.09
N CYS A 111 -3.02 -6.47 -4.12
CA CYS A 111 -4.00 -7.54 -4.10
C CYS A 111 -3.70 -8.59 -5.20
N PRO A 112 -3.54 -9.89 -4.86
CA PRO A 112 -3.20 -10.93 -5.83
C PRO A 112 -4.15 -11.00 -7.04
N ARG A 113 -5.43 -10.67 -6.85
CA ARG A 113 -6.44 -10.64 -7.93
C ARG A 113 -6.19 -9.58 -8.99
N ASN A 114 -5.39 -8.56 -8.66
CA ASN A 114 -5.04 -7.46 -9.54
C ASN A 114 -3.63 -7.59 -10.11
N LYS A 115 -2.77 -8.47 -9.54
CA LYS A 115 -1.33 -8.56 -9.87
C LYS A 115 -1.02 -8.83 -11.34
N SER A 116 -1.92 -9.46 -12.10
CA SER A 116 -1.71 -9.80 -13.52
C SER A 116 -2.50 -8.93 -14.50
N LYS A 117 -3.29 -7.97 -14.02
CA LYS A 117 -4.12 -7.10 -14.87
C LYS A 117 -3.35 -5.81 -15.18
N LYS A 118 -2.69 -5.76 -16.35
CA LYS A 118 -1.93 -4.59 -16.81
C LYS A 118 -2.74 -3.28 -16.69
N ASP A 119 -4.02 -3.33 -17.03
CA ASP A 119 -4.91 -2.17 -16.93
C ASP A 119 -5.05 -1.63 -15.50
N ILE A 120 -5.11 -2.51 -14.49
CA ILE A 120 -5.20 -2.09 -13.08
C ILE A 120 -3.89 -1.47 -12.61
N ILE A 121 -2.74 -1.97 -13.06
CA ILE A 121 -1.44 -1.35 -12.74
C ILE A 121 -1.40 0.07 -13.31
N LEU A 122 -1.88 0.29 -14.53
CA LEU A 122 -1.95 1.63 -15.13
C LEU A 122 -2.89 2.56 -14.35
N ILE A 123 -4.06 2.07 -13.91
CA ILE A 123 -5.00 2.83 -13.08
C ILE A 123 -4.38 3.20 -11.72
N GLN A 124 -3.69 2.26 -11.08
CA GLN A 124 -2.97 2.52 -9.84
C GLN A 124 -1.85 3.53 -10.05
N ASP A 125 -1.11 3.44 -11.16
CA ASP A 125 -0.04 4.37 -11.47
C ASP A 125 -0.56 5.80 -11.70
N ASP A 126 -1.68 5.94 -12.41
CA ASP A 126 -2.38 7.23 -12.54
C ASP A 126 -2.78 7.79 -11.18
N TRP A 127 -3.37 6.94 -10.33
CA TRP A 127 -3.77 7.33 -8.98
C TRP A 127 -2.58 7.81 -8.15
N ILE A 128 -1.47 7.05 -8.14
CA ILE A 128 -0.27 7.39 -7.34
C ILE A 128 0.33 8.70 -7.83
N THR A 129 0.45 8.87 -9.15
CA THR A 129 0.99 10.11 -9.75
C THR A 129 0.19 11.32 -9.29
N ARG A 130 -1.14 11.27 -9.45
CA ARG A 130 -2.05 12.35 -9.04
C ARG A 130 -2.08 12.56 -7.53
N TYR A 131 -1.95 11.50 -6.75
CA TYR A 131 -1.90 11.59 -5.29
C TYR A 131 -0.59 12.27 -4.83
N VAL A 132 0.54 11.96 -5.46
CA VAL A 132 1.81 12.66 -5.22
C VAL A 132 1.67 14.13 -5.60
N ASP A 133 1.15 14.44 -6.78
CA ASP A 133 0.98 15.84 -7.23
C ASP A 133 0.15 16.67 -6.26
N GLY A 134 -0.94 16.10 -5.72
CA GLY A 134 -1.83 16.77 -4.79
C GLY A 134 -1.35 16.81 -3.34
N ASN A 135 -0.38 15.98 -2.95
CA ASN A 135 0.01 15.80 -1.53
C ASN A 135 1.53 15.82 -1.31
N CYS A 136 2.34 16.26 -2.27
CA CYS A 136 3.80 16.22 -2.17
C CYS A 136 4.35 17.01 -0.97
N ASN A 137 3.58 17.96 -0.43
CA ASN A 137 3.89 18.77 0.74
C ASN A 137 3.28 18.24 2.05
N ASP A 138 2.76 17.01 2.06
CA ASP A 138 2.26 16.34 3.27
C ASP A 138 3.20 15.21 3.66
N LYS A 139 3.96 15.44 4.74
CA LYS A 139 4.97 14.49 5.24
C LYS A 139 4.37 13.13 5.60
N GLN A 140 3.22 13.10 6.25
CA GLN A 140 2.61 11.85 6.72
C GLN A 140 2.09 11.04 5.54
N LYS A 141 1.37 11.68 4.61
CA LYS A 141 0.85 11.01 3.41
C LYS A 141 1.97 10.48 2.53
N MET A 142 3.01 11.27 2.30
CA MET A 142 4.16 10.82 1.51
C MET A 142 4.92 9.69 2.20
N TYR A 143 5.10 9.74 3.52
CA TYR A 143 5.73 8.63 4.25
C TYR A 143 5.02 7.29 4.01
N TYR A 144 3.70 7.22 4.21
CA TYR A 144 2.96 5.96 4.04
C TYR A 144 2.87 5.53 2.58
N LEU A 145 2.72 6.48 1.65
CA LEU A 145 2.71 6.17 0.23
C LEU A 145 4.07 5.60 -0.22
N PHE A 146 5.18 6.20 0.21
CA PHE A 146 6.51 5.73 -0.15
C PHE A 146 6.87 4.41 0.56
N GLN A 147 6.34 4.18 1.76
CA GLN A 147 6.40 2.87 2.39
C GLN A 147 5.71 1.78 1.54
N LEU A 148 4.51 2.06 1.02
CA LEU A 148 3.84 1.16 0.07
C LEU A 148 4.66 0.98 -1.23
N ILE A 149 5.13 2.08 -1.83
CA ILE A 149 5.92 2.07 -3.07
C ILE A 149 7.22 1.26 -2.89
N SER A 150 7.79 1.22 -1.69
CA SER A 150 8.99 0.44 -1.38
C SER A 150 8.82 -1.07 -1.63
N SER A 151 7.57 -1.56 -1.61
CA SER A 151 7.16 -2.94 -1.86
C SER A 151 6.83 -3.22 -3.33
N PHE A 152 6.97 -2.25 -4.23
CA PHE A 152 6.78 -2.44 -5.66
C PHE A 152 8.03 -2.99 -6.34
N GLU A 153 7.83 -3.52 -7.55
CA GLU A 153 8.92 -3.91 -8.44
C GLU A 153 9.86 -2.74 -8.72
N TYR A 154 11.13 -3.08 -8.93
CA TYR A 154 12.27 -2.15 -8.98
C TYR A 154 12.03 -0.90 -9.84
N GLU A 155 11.59 -1.11 -11.09
CA GLU A 155 11.35 -0.04 -12.06
C GLU A 155 10.17 0.86 -11.68
N ARG A 156 9.07 0.25 -11.22
CA ARG A 156 7.86 0.97 -10.79
C ARG A 156 8.15 1.80 -9.54
N ARG A 157 8.95 1.28 -8.62
CA ARG A 157 9.43 2.02 -7.44
C ARG A 157 10.27 3.22 -7.85
N ARG A 158 11.27 3.03 -8.73
CA ARG A 158 12.13 4.11 -9.21
C ARG A 158 11.32 5.23 -9.86
N LYS A 159 10.37 4.88 -10.73
CA LYS A 159 9.47 5.83 -11.41
C LYS A 159 8.84 6.83 -10.43
N PHE A 160 8.25 6.37 -9.32
CA PHE A 160 7.57 7.27 -8.40
C PHE A 160 8.50 8.09 -7.51
N ILE A 161 9.68 7.57 -7.18
CA ILE A 161 10.71 8.38 -6.48
C ILE A 161 11.16 9.53 -7.37
N LEU A 162 11.39 9.27 -8.66
CA LEU A 162 11.78 10.31 -9.62
C LEU A 162 10.65 11.32 -9.83
N HIS A 163 9.40 10.86 -9.98
CA HIS A 163 8.23 11.74 -10.06
C HIS A 163 8.13 12.67 -8.85
N PHE A 164 8.33 12.15 -7.63
CA PHE A 164 8.32 12.99 -6.43
C PHE A 164 9.42 14.05 -6.46
N LEU A 165 10.64 13.72 -6.90
CA LEU A 165 11.75 14.69 -6.99
C LEU A 165 11.50 15.78 -8.03
N GLU A 166 10.70 15.50 -9.07
CA GLU A 166 10.28 16.49 -10.06
C GLU A 166 9.31 17.52 -9.45
N VAL A 167 8.35 17.05 -8.63
CA VAL A 167 7.31 17.92 -8.06
C VAL A 167 7.66 18.48 -6.67
N ASN A 168 8.63 17.90 -5.96
CA ASN A 168 9.11 18.36 -4.67
C ASN A 168 10.62 18.12 -4.51
N GLN A 169 11.38 19.21 -4.59
CA GLN A 169 12.84 19.20 -4.45
C GLN A 169 13.32 19.46 -3.00
N SER A 170 12.41 19.55 -2.04
CA SER A 170 12.74 19.87 -0.66
C SER A 170 13.33 18.66 0.04
N TYR A 171 14.56 18.82 0.52
CA TYR A 171 15.27 17.80 1.28
C TYR A 171 14.49 17.36 2.52
N ASP A 172 13.84 18.28 3.24
CA ASP A 172 13.11 17.98 4.47
C ASP A 172 11.93 17.01 4.28
N PHE A 173 11.39 16.93 3.05
CA PHE A 173 10.36 15.95 2.71
C PHE A 173 10.98 14.67 2.17
N PHE A 174 12.05 14.76 1.38
CA PHE A 174 12.76 13.59 0.88
C PHE A 174 13.41 12.76 1.99
N GLU A 175 13.97 13.41 3.01
CA GLU A 175 14.69 12.78 4.13
C GLU A 175 13.85 11.70 4.81
N ILE A 176 12.55 11.98 4.99
CA ILE A 176 11.64 11.07 5.68
C ILE A 176 11.13 9.92 4.80
N LEU A 177 11.32 9.96 3.48
CA LEU A 177 10.73 8.97 2.58
C LEU A 177 11.38 7.58 2.74
N PRO A 178 10.59 6.53 2.95
CA PRO A 178 11.08 5.16 2.86
C PRO A 178 11.44 4.81 1.41
N LEU A 179 12.73 4.89 1.06
CA LEU A 179 13.21 4.56 -0.29
C LEU A 179 13.30 3.04 -0.52
N VAL A 180 13.49 2.27 0.55
CA VAL A 180 13.58 0.81 0.54
C VAL A 180 12.66 0.23 1.62
N LYS A 181 12.24 -1.02 1.45
CA LYS A 181 11.36 -1.69 2.42
C LYS A 181 12.05 -1.80 3.77
N LEU A 182 11.35 -1.37 4.83
CA LEU A 182 11.90 -1.35 6.20
C LEU A 182 11.95 -2.74 6.83
N ASP A 183 11.03 -3.61 6.42
CA ASP A 183 10.86 -4.93 7.00
C ASP A 183 12.08 -5.83 6.74
N TYR A 184 12.35 -6.75 7.66
CA TYR A 184 13.31 -7.83 7.52
C TYR A 184 12.51 -9.12 7.42
N GLY A 185 12.68 -9.86 6.32
CA GLY A 185 11.99 -11.13 6.13
C GLY A 185 12.79 -12.05 5.24
N GLY A 186 12.85 -13.33 5.63
CA GLY A 186 13.53 -14.39 4.92
C GLY A 186 13.85 -15.55 5.85
N PHE A 187 13.87 -16.76 5.32
CA PHE A 187 14.56 -17.88 5.95
C PHE A 187 15.93 -18.00 5.28
N GLY A 188 17.00 -18.06 6.07
CA GLY A 188 18.38 -18.06 5.58
C GLY A 188 19.05 -16.69 5.65
N SER A 189 20.18 -16.54 4.96
CA SER A 189 21.00 -15.34 5.02
C SER A 189 20.24 -14.09 4.57
N MET A 190 20.31 -13.01 5.35
CA MET A 190 19.70 -11.73 4.99
C MET A 190 20.54 -10.94 3.97
N VAL A 191 21.77 -11.39 3.68
CA VAL A 191 22.72 -10.73 2.77
C VAL A 191 22.10 -10.38 1.41
N PRO A 192 21.44 -11.30 0.66
CA PRO A 192 20.93 -10.99 -0.67
C PRO A 192 19.82 -9.92 -0.64
N TYR A 193 19.02 -9.90 0.42
CA TYR A 193 17.98 -8.90 0.60
C TYR A 193 18.57 -7.51 0.84
N ILE A 194 19.62 -7.42 1.66
CA ILE A 194 20.30 -6.15 1.93
C ILE A 194 21.07 -5.67 0.69
N GLU A 195 21.71 -6.58 -0.06
CA GLU A 195 22.38 -6.26 -1.34
C GLU A 195 21.38 -5.66 -2.34
N ALA A 196 20.17 -6.21 -2.46
CA ALA A 196 19.13 -5.63 -3.32
C ALA A 196 18.69 -4.21 -2.90
N LYS A 197 18.73 -3.88 -1.61
CA LYS A 197 18.48 -2.50 -1.12
C LYS A 197 19.59 -1.56 -1.56
N VAL A 198 20.86 -1.98 -1.40
CA VAL A 198 22.04 -1.21 -1.81
C VAL A 198 22.01 -0.94 -3.31
N ASP A 199 21.75 -1.95 -4.11
CA ASP A 199 21.70 -1.82 -5.58
C ASP A 199 20.60 -0.85 -6.02
N PHE A 200 19.43 -0.93 -5.40
CA PHE A 200 18.37 0.04 -5.67
C PHE A 200 18.78 1.47 -5.33
N LEU A 201 19.33 1.70 -4.13
CA LEU A 201 19.76 3.04 -3.71
C LEU A 201 20.84 3.60 -4.65
N ARG A 202 21.80 2.76 -5.07
CA ARG A 202 22.83 3.14 -6.05
C ARG A 202 22.21 3.56 -7.37
N SER A 203 21.14 2.90 -7.81
CA SER A 203 20.44 3.27 -9.05
C SER A 203 19.74 4.64 -9.01
N LEU A 204 19.52 5.21 -7.83
CA LEU A 204 18.97 6.57 -7.68
C LEU A 204 20.05 7.65 -7.85
N LEU A 205 21.32 7.34 -7.56
CA LEU A 205 22.41 8.32 -7.57
C LEU A 205 22.59 9.08 -8.90
N PRO A 206 22.45 8.46 -10.10
CA PRO A 206 22.56 9.19 -11.37
C PRO A 206 21.51 10.31 -11.53
N TYR A 207 20.36 10.18 -10.86
CA TYR A 207 19.26 11.14 -10.96
C TYR A 207 19.36 12.27 -9.91
N LEU A 208 20.21 12.12 -8.91
CA LEU A 208 20.46 13.12 -7.86
C LEU A 208 21.64 14.03 -8.25
N HIS A 209 21.51 14.68 -9.41
CA HIS A 209 22.52 15.58 -9.96
C HIS A 209 22.05 17.05 -9.92
N GLY A 210 23.00 17.98 -9.86
CA GLY A 210 22.70 19.41 -9.69
C GLY A 210 22.76 19.85 -8.23
N SER A 211 22.98 21.15 -8.04
CA SER A 211 23.25 21.74 -6.72
C SER A 211 22.09 21.57 -5.73
N GLN A 212 20.84 21.53 -6.22
CA GLN A 212 19.64 21.35 -5.42
C GLN A 212 19.54 19.96 -4.77
N PHE A 213 20.13 18.94 -5.39
CA PHE A 213 20.04 17.54 -4.90
C PHE A 213 21.27 17.08 -4.09
N LEU A 214 22.19 17.98 -3.74
CA LEU A 214 23.40 17.61 -2.98
C LEU A 214 23.07 16.89 -1.67
N LYS A 215 22.16 17.45 -0.85
CA LYS A 215 21.74 16.82 0.42
C LYS A 215 21.03 15.48 0.19
N HIS A 216 20.23 15.37 -0.86
CA HIS A 216 19.52 14.16 -1.24
C HIS A 216 20.52 13.04 -1.58
N LYS A 217 21.52 13.36 -2.40
CA LYS A 217 22.59 12.44 -2.77
C LYS A 217 23.39 11.99 -1.54
N CYS A 218 23.76 12.90 -0.66
CA CYS A 218 24.46 12.57 0.59
C CYS A 218 23.64 11.61 1.46
N LYS A 219 22.33 11.84 1.60
CA LYS A 219 21.43 10.93 2.33
C LYS A 219 21.42 9.53 1.73
N VAL A 220 21.27 9.41 0.41
CA VAL A 220 21.29 8.10 -0.28
C VAL A 220 22.63 7.40 -0.12
N GLN A 221 23.75 8.13 -0.20
CA GLN A 221 25.09 7.57 0.04
C GLN A 221 25.24 7.08 1.48
N SER A 222 24.77 7.85 2.46
CA SER A 222 24.79 7.44 3.88
C SER A 222 23.92 6.19 4.13
N ASP A 223 22.76 6.09 3.47
CA ASP A 223 21.92 4.89 3.54
C ASP A 223 22.66 3.67 2.96
N ILE A 224 23.34 3.83 1.82
CA ILE A 224 24.16 2.76 1.20
C ILE A 224 25.24 2.29 2.17
N GLU A 225 26.01 3.20 2.76
CA GLU A 225 27.07 2.87 3.73
C GLU A 225 26.53 2.11 4.96
N THR A 226 25.31 2.46 5.39
CA THR A 226 24.63 1.81 6.51
C THR A 226 24.28 0.36 6.15
N TRP A 227 23.67 0.14 5.00
CA TRP A 227 23.31 -1.21 4.54
C TRP A 227 24.55 -2.07 4.23
N GLU A 228 25.60 -1.50 3.65
CA GLU A 228 26.87 -2.21 3.44
C GLU A 228 27.53 -2.64 4.75
N ARG A 229 27.42 -1.82 5.80
CA ARG A 229 27.88 -2.21 7.14
C ARG A 229 27.06 -3.39 7.68
N GLN A 230 25.75 -3.38 7.46
CA GLN A 230 24.89 -4.48 7.89
C GLN A 230 25.20 -5.78 7.14
N ILE A 231 25.50 -5.72 5.84
CA ILE A 231 25.97 -6.89 5.06
C ILE A 231 27.24 -7.48 5.67
N ARG A 232 28.20 -6.65 6.08
CA ARG A 232 29.44 -7.13 6.71
C ARG A 232 29.17 -7.86 8.03
N ASN A 233 28.27 -7.32 8.85
CA ASN A 233 27.89 -7.93 10.12
C ASN A 233 27.18 -9.27 9.92
N GLU A 234 26.19 -9.32 9.02
CA GLU A 234 25.45 -10.55 8.68
C GLU A 234 26.40 -11.66 8.18
N LYS A 235 27.36 -11.31 7.30
CA LYS A 235 28.37 -12.27 6.80
C LYS A 235 29.27 -12.82 7.91
N VAL A 236 29.49 -12.09 9.00
CA VAL A 236 30.25 -12.58 10.17
C VAL A 236 29.38 -13.52 11.00
N GLU A 237 28.13 -13.15 11.25
CA GLU A 237 27.17 -13.97 12.00
C GLU A 237 26.89 -15.30 11.31
N ASP A 238 26.65 -15.29 9.99
CA ASP A 238 26.47 -16.49 9.17
C ASP A 238 27.68 -17.44 9.28
N LYS A 239 28.90 -16.90 9.29
CA LYS A 239 30.13 -17.70 9.44
C LYS A 239 30.28 -18.30 10.83
N LEU A 240 29.86 -17.60 11.88
CA LEU A 240 29.90 -18.10 13.25
C LEU A 240 28.85 -19.19 13.48
N ALA A 241 27.63 -19.00 12.98
CA ALA A 241 26.55 -19.99 13.05
C ALA A 241 26.94 -21.30 12.34
N ASN A 242 27.54 -21.21 11.14
CA ASN A 242 27.98 -22.38 10.38
C ASN A 242 29.21 -23.11 10.96
N ARG A 243 29.92 -22.51 11.93
CA ARG A 243 31.04 -23.17 12.66
C ARG A 243 30.59 -23.89 13.94
N SER A 244 29.32 -23.76 14.31
CA SER A 244 28.75 -24.28 15.55
C SER A 244 28.09 -25.66 15.38
N PHE A 245 28.28 -26.31 14.23
CA PHE A 245 27.76 -27.62 13.85
C PHE A 245 28.91 -28.58 13.50
#